data_AF-A0A0P0MHJ8-F1
#
_entry.id   AF-A0A0P0MHJ8-F1
#
_cell.length_a   1.000
_cell.length_b   1.000
_cell.length_c   1.000
_cell.angle_alpha   90.00
_cell.angle_beta   90.00
_cell.angle_gamma   90.00
#
_symmetry.space_group_name_H-M   'P 1'
#
loop_
_entity.id
_entity.type
_entity.pdbx_description
1 polymer ?
#
loop_
_entity_poly.entity_id
_entity_poly.type
_entity_poly.pdbx_seq_one_letter_code
_entity_poly.pdbx_strand_id
1 'polypeptide(L)' 'MDAKPNSLRVVRMQEVTERVSLAPSTIYGLVQTGKFPAPFKITPGGRAAGWLLGDIEGWLISRTEKGGQHE' A
#
# COMPACT_ATOMS: atom_id res chain seq x y z
N MET A 1 6.95 23.41 -1.14
CA MET A 1 5.67 23.49 -1.89
C MET A 1 5.47 22.12 -2.52
N ASP A 2 5.01 21.15 -1.75
CA ASP A 2 5.21 19.74 -2.08
C ASP A 2 3.86 19.06 -2.28
N ALA A 3 3.05 19.62 -3.18
CA ALA A 3 1.89 18.92 -3.70
C ALA A 3 2.41 17.84 -4.64
N LYS A 4 2.73 16.65 -4.11
CA LYS A 4 2.99 15.45 -4.92
C LYS A 4 1.67 15.04 -5.60
N PRO A 5 1.49 15.24 -6.91
CA PRO A 5 0.23 14.93 -7.59
C PRO A 5 -0.03 13.41 -7.69
N ASN A 6 0.98 12.57 -7.38
CA ASN A 6 0.85 11.11 -7.42
C ASN A 6 0.17 10.51 -6.18
N SER A 7 -0.06 11.30 -5.12
CA SER A 7 -0.67 10.80 -3.87
C SER A 7 -2.14 10.41 -4.00
N LEU A 8 -2.84 10.89 -5.03
CA LEU A 8 -4.27 10.62 -5.27
C LEU A 8 -4.51 9.47 -6.27
N ARG A 9 -3.45 8.83 -6.79
CA ARG A 9 -3.60 7.71 -7.71
C ARG A 9 -4.04 6.47 -6.95
N VAL A 10 -5.15 5.86 -7.38
CA VAL A 10 -5.65 4.63 -6.78
C VAL A 10 -5.01 3.41 -7.44
N VAL A 11 -4.55 2.48 -6.61
CA VAL A 11 -3.85 1.26 -7.03
C VAL A 11 -4.62 0.03 -6.55
N ARG A 12 -4.65 -1.02 -7.37
CA ARG A 12 -5.35 -2.28 -7.09
C ARG A 12 -4.40 -3.33 -6.52
N MET A 13 -4.95 -4.42 -5.99
CA MET A 13 -4.16 -5.51 -5.40
C MET A 13 -3.05 -6.03 -6.33
N GLN A 14 -3.34 -6.18 -7.63
CA GLN A 14 -2.34 -6.60 -8.62
C GLN A 14 -1.14 -5.64 -8.65
N GLU A 15 -1.40 -4.34 -8.80
CA GLU A 15 -0.34 -3.33 -8.86
C GLU A 15 0.38 -3.17 -7.51
N VAL A 16 -0.32 -3.33 -6.38
CA VAL A 16 0.30 -3.36 -5.05
C VAL A 16 1.27 -4.54 -4.95
N THR A 17 0.83 -5.74 -5.34
CA THR A 17 1.63 -6.96 -5.33
C THR A 17 2.91 -6.78 -6.16
N GLU A 18 2.80 -6.16 -7.34
CA GLU A 18 3.96 -5.86 -8.19
C GLU A 18 4.92 -4.85 -7.55
N ARG A 19 4.40 -3.83 -6.85
CA ARG A 19 5.25 -2.81 -6.21
C ARG A 19 5.96 -3.29 -4.96
N VAL A 20 5.28 -4.06 -4.11
CA VAL A 20 5.85 -4.51 -2.82
C VAL A 20 6.46 -5.91 -2.91
N SER A 21 6.32 -6.59 -4.05
CA SER A 21 6.76 -7.98 -4.27
C SER A 21 6.26 -8.96 -3.18
N LEU A 22 5.01 -8.77 -2.72
CA LEU A 22 4.36 -9.64 -1.73
C LEU A 22 3.09 -10.27 -2.30
N ALA A 23 2.87 -11.54 -1.99
CA ALA A 23 1.63 -12.21 -2.34
C ALA A 23 0.40 -11.51 -1.72
N PRO A 24 -0.78 -11.56 -2.37
CA PRO A 24 -2.01 -10.96 -1.86
C PRO A 24 -2.39 -11.44 -0.46
N SER A 25 -2.17 -12.72 -0.16
CA SER A 25 -2.42 -13.31 1.17
C SER A 25 -1.56 -12.65 2.26
N THR A 26 -0.28 -12.41 1.97
CA THR A 26 0.64 -11.71 2.87
C THR A 26 0.18 -10.27 3.09
N ILE A 27 -0.23 -9.58 2.03
CA ILE A 27 -0.78 -8.22 2.12
C ILE A 27 -2.00 -8.20 3.03
N TYR A 28 -2.97 -9.10 2.82
CA TYR A 28 -4.15 -9.20 3.69
C TYR A 28 -3.80 -9.53 5.14
N GLY A 29 -2.79 -10.37 5.39
CA GLY A 29 -2.30 -10.64 6.75
C GLY A 29 -1.66 -9.42 7.40
N LEU A 30 -0.89 -8.63 6.63
CA LEU A 30 -0.30 -7.39 7.14
C LEU A 30 -1.36 -6.31 7.38
N VAL A 31 -2.40 -6.22 6.54
CA VAL A 31 -3.55 -5.33 6.76
C VAL A 31 -4.28 -5.70 8.05
N GLN A 32 -4.56 -6.99 8.28
CA GLN A 32 -5.20 -7.46 9.51
C GLN A 32 -4.38 -7.17 10.76
N THR A 33 -3.05 -7.24 10.66
CA THR A 33 -2.14 -6.92 11.77
C THR A 33 -1.82 -5.43 11.91
N GLY A 34 -2.43 -4.56 11.10
CA GLY A 34 -2.16 -3.11 11.11
C GLY A 34 -0.75 -2.73 10.62
N LYS A 35 -0.03 -3.67 10.00
CA LYS A 35 1.34 -3.49 9.50
C LYS A 35 1.40 -3.08 8.04
N PHE A 36 0.27 -2.88 7.39
CA PHE A 36 0.15 -2.43 6.00
C PHE A 36 -1.09 -1.52 5.85
N PRO A 37 -1.07 -0.53 4.94
CA PRO A 37 -2.21 0.36 4.72
C PRO A 37 -3.49 -0.41 4.40
N ALA A 38 -4.61 -0.04 5.04
CA ALA A 38 -5.89 -0.67 4.76
C ALA A 38 -6.45 -0.21 3.41
N PRO A 39 -7.06 -1.12 2.61
CA PRO A 39 -7.73 -0.70 1.39
C PRO A 39 -9.01 0.08 1.69
N PHE A 40 -9.34 1.05 0.84
CA PHE A 40 -10.62 1.75 0.87
C PHE A 40 -11.53 1.30 -0.29
N LYS A 41 -12.84 1.42 -0.11
CA LYS A 41 -13.84 1.13 -1.15
C LYS A 41 -13.87 2.29 -2.14
N ILE A 42 -13.71 1.98 -3.42
CA ILE A 42 -13.69 3.00 -4.49
C ILE A 42 -15.12 3.31 -4.97
N THR A 43 -16.01 2.31 -4.94
CA THR A 43 -17.41 2.47 -5.34
C THR A 43 -18.36 2.15 -4.17
N PRO A 44 -19.42 2.96 -3.97
CA PRO A 44 -20.47 2.63 -3.02
C PRO A 44 -21.12 1.29 -3.38
N GLY A 45 -21.19 0.35 -2.45
CA GLY A 45 -21.77 -0.99 -2.66
C GLY A 45 -20.95 -1.95 -3.54
N GLY A 46 -19.81 -1.51 -4.08
CA GLY A 46 -18.94 -2.35 -4.89
C GLY A 46 -18.01 -3.25 -4.07
N ARG A 47 -17.56 -4.34 -4.68
CA ARG A 47 -16.43 -5.17 -4.20
C ARG A 47 -15.06 -4.55 -4.51
N ALA A 48 -15.06 -3.41 -5.20
CA ALA A 48 -13.86 -2.79 -5.72
C ALA A 48 -13.15 -1.99 -4.61
N ALA A 49 -12.12 -2.59 -4.03
CA ALA A 49 -11.24 -1.94 -3.07
C ALA A 49 -9.90 -1.55 -3.71
N GLY A 50 -9.23 -0.54 -3.16
CA GLY A 50 -7.90 -0.10 -3.60
C GLY A 50 -7.18 0.70 -2.53
N TRP A 51 -5.96 1.09 -2.85
CA TRP A 51 -5.08 1.88 -1.98
C TRP A 51 -4.68 3.16 -2.68
N LEU A 52 -4.32 4.19 -1.91
CA LEU A 52 -3.65 5.34 -2.50
C LEU A 52 -2.20 4.96 -2.74
N LEU A 53 -1.68 5.31 -3.91
CA LEU A 53 -0.28 5.10 -4.25
C LEU A 53 0.63 5.71 -3.18
N GLY A 54 0.29 6.91 -2.70
CA GLY A 54 1.05 7.60 -1.65
C GLY A 54 1.15 6.81 -0.34
N ASP A 55 0.10 6.07 0.05
CA ASP A 55 0.14 5.23 1.26
C ASP A 55 1.08 4.03 1.07
N ILE A 56 1.06 3.41 -0.11
CA ILE A 56 1.95 2.28 -0.44
C ILE A 56 3.40 2.74 -0.51
N GLU A 57 3.68 3.86 -1.16
CA GLU A 57 5.02 4.44 -1.23
C GLU A 57 5.51 4.86 0.17
N GLY A 58 4.66 5.50 0.98
CA GLY A 58 4.98 5.86 2.36
C GLY A 58 5.32 4.64 3.22
N TRP A 59 4.58 3.53 3.05
CA TRP A 59 4.89 2.27 3.73
C TRP A 59 6.25 1.68 3.30
N LEU A 60 6.56 1.70 2.00
CA LEU A 60 7.85 1.26 1.47
C LEU A 60 9.00 2.10 2.02
N ILE A 61 8.84 3.43 2.07
CA ILE A 61 9.82 4.35 2.63
C ILE A 61 10.07 4.03 4.11
N SER A 62 9.02 3.86 4.91
CA SER A 62 9.15 3.50 6.32
C SER A 62 9.88 2.17 6.55
N ARG A 63 9.80 1.23 5.60
CA ARG A 63 10.51 -0.06 5.63
C ARG A 63 11.97 0.07 5.21
N THR A 64 12.32 0.89 4.23
CA THR A 64 13.73 1.09 3.87
C THR A 64 14.50 1.81 4.97
N GLU A 65 13.85 2.69 5.73
CA GLU A 65 14.46 3.35 6.89
C GLU A 65 14.67 2.39 8.07
N LYS A 66 13.81 1.36 8.20
CA LYS A 66 13.94 0.31 9.23
C LYS A 66 14.73 -0.92 8.79
N GLY A 67 14.94 -1.11 7.49
CA GLY A 67 15.60 -2.27 6.88
C GLY A 67 17.12 -2.08 6.68
N GLY A 68 17.67 -0.91 7.02
CA GLY A 68 19.11 -0.65 7.05
C GLY A 68 19.84 -1.22 8.28
N GLN A 69 19.18 -2.05 9.09
CA GLN A 69 19.78 -2.79 10.21
C GLN A 69 19.76 -4.29 9.90
N HIS A 70 20.49 -4.69 8.88
CA HIS A 70 20.97 -6.06 8.74
C HIS A 70 22.48 -5.94 8.52
N GLU A 71 23.19 -5.66 9.61
CA GLU A 71 24.57 -6.10 9.84
C GLU A 71 24.53 -7.49 10.49
#